data_AF-A0A7Z8L6W5-F1
#
_entry.id   AF-A0A7Z8L6W5-F1
#
_cell.length_a   1.000
_cell.length_b   1.000
_cell.length_c   1.000
_cell.angle_alpha   90.00
_cell.angle_beta   90.00
_cell.angle_gamma   90.00
#
_symmetry.space_group_name_H-M   'P 1'
#
loop_
_entity.id
_entity.type
_entity.pdbx_description
1 polymer ?
#
loop_
_entity_poly.entity_id
_entity_poly.type
_entity_poly.pdbx_seq_one_letter_code
_entity_poly.pdbx_strand_id
1 'polypeptide(L)'
;MLDPDERLILEALTRELSRELGIYRSLLELANSKRDCLTRHDLEALHRIIASEEEIAQAALEQRRIRDDLLRRICLKRGGEIRQMQFDELVAGLREPQATELLRLRQELRTVLGALA
;
A
#
# COMPACT_ATOMS: atom_id res chain seq x y z
N MET A 1 -10.06 25.43 5.11
CA MET A 1 -10.96 24.37 4.61
C MET A 1 -10.13 23.55 3.64
N LEU A 2 -10.22 22.22 3.67
CA LEU A 2 -9.59 21.41 2.62
C LEU A 2 -10.29 21.73 1.30
N ASP A 3 -9.51 22.01 0.27
CA ASP A 3 -10.01 22.24 -1.10
C ASP A 3 -10.74 20.97 -1.58
N PRO A 4 -11.87 21.07 -2.31
CA PRO A 4 -12.55 19.90 -2.89
C PRO A 4 -11.63 19.02 -3.73
N ASP A 5 -10.63 19.60 -4.42
CA ASP A 5 -9.61 18.83 -5.15
C ASP A 5 -8.71 18.03 -4.22
N GLU A 6 -8.33 18.60 -3.07
CA GLU A 6 -7.46 17.93 -2.10
C GLU A 6 -8.17 16.74 -1.47
N ARG A 7 -9.47 16.87 -1.20
CA ARG A 7 -10.30 15.75 -0.71
C ARG A 7 -10.35 14.60 -1.69
N LEU A 8 -10.52 14.87 -2.99
CA LEU A 8 -10.52 13.85 -4.03
C LEU A 8 -9.18 13.10 -4.11
N ILE A 9 -8.06 13.83 -4.03
CA ILE A 9 -6.73 13.22 -4.08
C ILE A 9 -6.48 12.36 -2.83
N LEU A 10 -6.96 12.79 -1.66
CA LEU A 10 -6.86 12.02 -0.42
C LEU A 10 -7.73 10.76 -0.44
N GLU A 11 -8.96 10.84 -0.92
CA GLU A 11 -9.80 9.66 -1.09
C GLU A 11 -9.19 8.65 -2.07
N ALA A 12 -8.59 9.13 -3.16
CA ALA A 12 -7.84 8.28 -4.08
C ALA A 12 -6.66 7.63 -3.36
N LEU A 13 -5.89 8.39 -2.59
CA LEU A 13 -4.74 7.87 -1.83
C LEU A 13 -5.17 6.80 -0.81
N THR A 14 -6.25 7.01 -0.08
CA THR A 14 -6.80 6.02 0.87
C THR A 14 -7.21 4.73 0.16
N ARG A 15 -7.85 4.83 -1.03
CA ARG A 15 -8.22 3.67 -1.83
C ARG A 15 -7.01 2.89 -2.33
N GLU A 16 -5.99 3.58 -2.83
CA GLU A 16 -4.78 2.92 -3.31
C GLU A 16 -3.99 2.28 -2.15
N LEU A 17 -3.86 2.95 -1.00
CA LEU A 17 -3.26 2.34 0.20
C LEU A 17 -4.02 1.10 0.69
N SER A 18 -5.35 1.11 0.58
CA SER A 18 -6.18 -0.07 0.89
C SER A 18 -5.97 -1.21 -0.11
N ARG A 19 -5.72 -0.90 -1.38
CA ARG A 19 -5.36 -1.90 -2.40
C ARG A 19 -3.97 -2.47 -2.17
N GLU A 20 -2.97 -1.61 -1.90
CA GLU A 20 -1.62 -2.04 -1.52
C GLU A 20 -1.66 -2.99 -0.34
N LEU A 21 -2.46 -2.67 0.68
CA LEU A 21 -2.67 -3.56 1.84
C LEU A 21 -3.22 -4.94 1.41
N GLY A 22 -4.21 -4.97 0.52
CA GLY A 22 -4.75 -6.22 -0.02
C GLY A 22 -3.69 -7.07 -0.72
N ILE A 23 -2.86 -6.44 -1.55
CA ILE A 23 -1.75 -7.09 -2.27
C ILE A 23 -0.76 -7.71 -1.27
N TYR A 24 -0.35 -6.96 -0.25
CA TYR A 24 0.60 -7.48 0.75
C TYR A 24 0.00 -8.62 1.60
N ARG A 25 -1.31 -8.58 1.90
CA ARG A 25 -2.00 -9.70 2.55
C ARG A 25 -2.00 -10.95 1.68
N SER A 26 -2.32 -10.83 0.40
CA SER A 26 -2.27 -11.95 -0.54
C SER A 26 -0.85 -12.51 -0.67
N LEU A 27 0.19 -11.66 -0.66
CA LEU A 27 1.58 -12.12 -0.69
C LEU A 27 1.94 -12.90 0.58
N LEU A 28 1.46 -12.48 1.75
CA LEU A 28 1.64 -13.22 3.01
C LEU A 28 0.92 -14.57 2.99
N GLU A 29 -0.29 -14.64 2.45
CA GLU A 29 -1.03 -15.89 2.26
C GLU A 29 -0.31 -16.85 1.31
N LEU A 30 0.25 -16.33 0.21
CA LEU A 30 1.08 -17.12 -0.71
C LEU A 30 2.37 -17.59 -0.05
N ALA A 31 3.05 -16.76 0.72
CA ALA A 31 4.26 -17.15 1.45
C ALA A 31 3.98 -18.29 2.45
N ASN A 32 2.87 -18.21 3.18
CA ASN A 32 2.41 -19.29 4.05
C ASN A 32 2.07 -20.57 3.26
N SER A 33 1.34 -20.43 2.15
CA SER A 33 0.98 -21.54 1.27
C SER A 33 2.21 -22.20 0.66
N LYS A 34 3.24 -21.43 0.31
CA LYS A 34 4.52 -21.92 -0.22
C LYS A 34 5.25 -22.76 0.81
N ARG A 35 5.28 -22.30 2.06
CA ARG A 35 5.86 -23.06 3.19
C ARG A 35 5.14 -24.40 3.38
N ASP A 36 3.82 -24.41 3.27
CA ASP A 36 3.02 -25.63 3.39
C ASP A 36 3.23 -26.57 2.19
N CYS A 37 3.32 -26.04 0.97
CA CYS A 37 3.58 -26.82 -0.24
C CYS A 37 5.00 -27.42 -0.25
N LEU A 38 6.00 -26.69 0.22
CA LEU A 38 7.37 -27.20 0.40
C LEU A 38 7.38 -28.35 1.41
N THR A 39 6.62 -28.22 2.50
CA THR A 39 6.49 -29.29 3.50
C THR A 39 5.84 -30.55 2.89
N ARG A 40 4.87 -30.37 1.99
CA ARG A 40 4.13 -31.45 1.31
C ARG A 40 4.77 -31.95 0.01
N HIS A 41 5.88 -31.35 -0.41
CA HIS A 41 6.61 -31.69 -1.66
C HIS A 41 5.73 -31.56 -2.93
N ASP A 42 4.77 -30.64 -2.93
CA ASP A 42 3.87 -30.41 -4.06
C ASP A 42 4.46 -29.39 -5.05
N LEU A 43 5.15 -29.90 -6.06
CA LEU A 43 5.83 -29.10 -7.09
C LEU A 43 4.86 -28.38 -8.04
N GLU A 44 3.64 -28.88 -8.24
CA GLU A 44 2.64 -28.22 -9.09
C GLU A 44 1.98 -27.04 -8.38
N ALA A 45 1.70 -27.18 -7.09
CA ALA A 45 1.26 -26.05 -6.27
C ALA A 45 2.35 -24.98 -6.17
N LEU A 46 3.62 -25.38 -6.09
CA LEU A 46 4.75 -24.44 -6.06
C LEU A 46 4.84 -23.58 -7.33
N HIS A 47 4.69 -24.18 -8.52
CA HIS A 47 4.70 -23.42 -9.78
C HIS A 47 3.53 -22.42 -9.88
N ARG A 48 2.34 -22.82 -9.43
CA ARG A 48 1.18 -21.92 -9.38
C ARG A 48 1.42 -20.74 -8.43
N ILE A 49 2.03 -20.99 -7.27
CA ILE A 49 2.40 -19.96 -6.30
C ILE A 49 3.40 -18.97 -6.91
N ILE A 50 4.42 -19.45 -7.63
CA ILE A 50 5.43 -18.59 -8.28
C ILE A 50 4.77 -17.68 -9.32
N ALA A 51 3.88 -18.19 -10.16
CA ALA A 51 3.16 -17.37 -11.14
C ALA A 51 2.31 -16.28 -10.45
N SER A 52 1.63 -16.62 -9.36
CA SER A 52 0.86 -15.64 -8.57
C SER A 52 1.76 -14.60 -7.86
N GLU A 53 2.97 -14.98 -7.43
CA GLU A 53 3.95 -14.03 -6.87
C GLU A 53 4.39 -12.99 -7.92
N GLU A 54 4.60 -13.40 -9.17
CA GLU A 54 4.97 -12.49 -10.26
C GLU A 54 3.87 -11.48 -10.58
N GLU A 55 2.61 -11.93 -10.67
CA GLU A 55 1.45 -11.05 -10.89
C GLU A 55 1.29 -10.02 -9.76
N ILE A 56 1.45 -10.46 -8.51
CA ILE A 56 1.37 -9.61 -7.32
C ILE A 56 2.53 -8.61 -7.27
N ALA A 57 3.74 -9.02 -7.65
CA ALA A 57 4.89 -8.13 -7.72
C ALA A 57 4.69 -7.01 -8.76
N GLN A 58 4.11 -7.35 -9.91
CA GLN A 58 3.75 -6.39 -10.95
C GLN A 58 2.71 -5.39 -10.45
N ALA A 59 1.65 -5.89 -9.79
CA ALA A 59 0.59 -5.05 -9.21
C ALA A 59 1.14 -4.12 -8.11
N ALA A 60 2.07 -4.59 -7.28
CA ALA A 60 2.73 -3.79 -6.25
C ALA A 60 3.59 -2.65 -6.85
N LEU A 61 4.27 -2.89 -7.97
CA LEU A 61 5.05 -1.86 -8.67
C LEU A 61 4.16 -0.74 -9.23
N GLU A 62 3.02 -1.10 -9.83
CA GLU A 62 2.06 -0.15 -10.36
C GLU A 62 1.44 0.68 -9.23
N GLN A 63 1.02 0.03 -8.16
CA GLN A 63 0.46 0.70 -6.98
C GLN A 63 1.44 1.70 -6.35
N ARG A 64 2.71 1.31 -6.23
CA ARG A 64 3.77 2.20 -5.73
C ARG A 64 3.89 3.47 -6.59
N ARG A 65 3.80 3.34 -7.91
CA ARG A 65 3.83 4.51 -8.82
C ARG A 65 2.63 5.42 -8.60
N ILE A 66 1.43 4.86 -8.53
CA ILE A 66 0.19 5.63 -8.32
C ILE A 66 0.26 6.36 -6.97
N ARG A 67 0.69 5.69 -5.92
CA ARG A 67 0.88 6.29 -4.58
C ARG A 67 1.86 7.45 -4.62
N ASP A 68 3.03 7.26 -5.22
CA ASP A 68 4.06 8.30 -5.31
C ASP A 68 3.56 9.52 -6.11
N ASP A 69 2.77 9.30 -7.18
CA ASP A 69 2.14 10.38 -7.95
C ASP A 69 1.07 11.14 -7.16
N LEU A 70 0.21 10.43 -6.41
CA LEU A 70 -0.80 11.04 -5.55
C LEU A 70 -0.16 11.89 -4.44
N LEU A 71 0.91 11.37 -3.81
CA LEU A 71 1.68 12.11 -2.82
C LEU A 71 2.29 13.39 -3.42
N ARG A 72 2.89 13.31 -4.61
CA ARG A 72 3.42 14.49 -5.32
C ARG A 72 2.34 15.53 -5.59
N ARG A 73 1.15 15.11 -6.02
CA ARG A 73 0.02 16.02 -6.27
C ARG A 73 -0.43 16.74 -5.00
N ILE A 74 -0.49 16.05 -3.86
CA ILE A 74 -0.81 16.66 -2.56
C ILE A 74 0.29 17.65 -2.14
N CYS A 75 1.57 17.28 -2.29
CA CYS A 75 2.70 18.16 -1.96
C CYS A 75 2.63 19.48 -2.74
N LEU A 76 2.43 19.38 -4.06
CA LEU A 76 2.31 20.53 -4.95
C LEU A 76 1.13 21.42 -4.57
N LYS A 77 -0.04 20.83 -4.27
CA LYS A 77 -1.23 21.58 -3.84
C LYS A 77 -1.02 22.30 -2.50
N ARG A 78 -0.26 21.71 -1.58
CA ARG A 78 0.07 22.31 -0.27
C ARG A 78 1.21 23.33 -0.33
N GLY A 79 1.76 23.61 -1.52
CA GLY A 79 2.87 24.55 -1.69
C GLY A 79 4.20 24.06 -1.13
N GLY A 80 4.33 22.75 -0.87
CA GLY A 80 5.59 22.15 -0.44
C GLY A 80 6.56 22.01 -1.61
N GLU A 81 7.86 22.09 -1.34
CA GLU A 81 8.88 21.63 -2.30
C GLU A 81 8.63 20.16 -2.64
N ILE A 82 8.99 19.71 -3.85
CA ILE A 82 8.98 18.29 -4.26
C ILE A 82 10.13 17.55 -3.54
N ARG A 83 10.21 17.69 -2.21
CA ARG A 83 10.90 16.75 -1.34
C ARG A 83 9.86 15.73 -0.90
N GLN A 84 10.30 14.51 -0.64
CA GLN A 84 9.43 13.46 -0.15
C GLN A 84 8.72 13.94 1.12
N MET A 85 7.47 14.37 1.02
CA MET A 85 6.64 14.68 2.18
C MET A 85 6.55 13.42 3.01
N GLN A 86 7.00 13.51 4.26
CA GLN A 86 6.93 12.38 5.16
C GLN A 86 5.47 12.10 5.51
N PHE A 87 5.15 10.84 5.78
CA PHE A 87 3.78 10.44 6.12
C PHE A 87 3.22 11.27 7.29
N ASP A 88 4.06 11.62 8.27
CA ASP A 88 3.66 12.42 9.42
C ASP A 88 3.27 13.86 9.02
N GLU A 89 3.93 14.43 8.00
CA GLU A 89 3.58 15.74 7.42
C GLU A 89 2.29 15.67 6.59
N LEU A 90 2.06 14.55 5.90
CA LEU A 90 0.81 14.29 5.18
C LEU A 90 -0.38 14.32 6.17
N VAL A 91 -0.27 13.61 7.29
CA VAL A 91 -1.33 13.50 8.31
C VAL A 91 -1.52 14.79 9.09
N ALA A 92 -0.45 15.53 9.38
CA ALA A 92 -0.52 16.79 10.13
C ALA A 92 -1.44 17.85 9.47
N GLY A 93 -1.63 17.79 8.15
CA GLY A 93 -2.52 18.67 7.40
C GLY A 93 -3.97 18.20 7.30
N LEU A 94 -4.32 17.03 7.85
CA LEU A 94 -5.64 16.41 7.67
C LEU A 94 -6.56 16.65 8.86
N ARG A 95 -7.86 16.66 8.57
CA ARG A 95 -8.92 16.67 9.60
C ARG A 95 -9.48 15.27 9.76
N GLU A 96 -10.08 15.01 10.91
CA GLU A 96 -10.86 13.80 11.14
C GLU A 96 -12.05 13.71 10.15
N PRO A 97 -12.41 12.52 9.64
CA PRO A 97 -11.88 11.18 9.99
C PRO A 97 -10.67 10.70 9.15
N GLN A 98 -10.22 11.51 8.19
CA GLN A 98 -9.24 11.10 7.17
C GLN A 98 -7.86 10.82 7.76
N ALA A 99 -7.47 11.61 8.77
CA ALA A 99 -6.24 11.41 9.53
C ALA A 99 -6.21 10.03 10.22
N THR A 100 -7.29 9.67 10.92
CA THR A 100 -7.43 8.39 11.62
C THR A 100 -7.36 7.21 10.65
N GLU A 101 -8.02 7.30 9.49
CA GLU A 101 -8.05 6.22 8.51
C GLU A 101 -6.67 5.96 7.88
N LEU A 102 -5.93 7.02 7.54
CA LEU A 102 -4.56 6.89 7.04
C LEU A 102 -3.61 6.33 8.08
N LEU A 103 -3.68 6.81 9.33
CA LEU A 103 -2.87 6.28 10.43
C LEU A 103 -3.13 4.78 10.65
N ARG A 104 -4.40 4.38 10.61
CA ARG A 104 -4.80 2.97 10.68
C ARG A 104 -4.20 2.17 9.52
N LEU A 105 -4.33 2.65 8.28
CA LEU A 105 -3.75 1.97 7.11
C LEU A 105 -2.24 1.82 7.21
N ARG A 106 -1.51 2.84 7.68
CA ARG A 106 -0.06 2.75 7.93
C ARG A 106 0.29 1.69 8.97
N GLN A 107 -0.50 1.58 10.03
CA GLN A 107 -0.28 0.59 11.08
C GLN A 107 -0.55 -0.84 10.58
N GLU A 108 -1.62 -1.03 9.80
CA GLU A 108 -1.91 -2.31 9.16
C GLU A 108 -0.80 -2.70 8.16
N LEU A 109 -0.34 -1.76 7.32
CA LEU A 109 0.77 -1.98 6.39
C LEU A 109 2.07 -2.36 7.12
N ARG A 110 2.43 -1.65 8.19
CA ARG A 110 3.60 -1.99 9.02
C ARG A 110 3.52 -3.40 9.59
N THR A 111 2.34 -3.79 10.06
CA THR A 111 2.12 -5.13 10.62
C THR A 111 2.30 -6.21 9.55
N VAL A 112 1.69 -6.04 8.37
CA VAL A 112 1.80 -7.02 7.28
C VAL A 112 3.23 -7.11 6.75
N LEU A 113 3.91 -5.97 6.56
CA LEU A 113 5.31 -5.95 6.12
C LEU A 113 6.25 -6.56 7.17
N GLY A 114 5.97 -6.35 8.46
CA GLY A 114 6.73 -6.97 9.54
C GLY A 114 6.54 -8.48 9.63
N ALA A 115 5.41 -9.01 9.17
CA ALA A 115 5.16 -10.46 9.09
C ALA A 115 5.79 -11.12 7.85
N LEU A 116 6.21 -10.31 6.86
CA LEU A 116 6.87 -10.77 5.63
C LEU A 116 8.41 -10.75 5.74
N ALA A 117 8.96 -10.05 6.73
CA ALA A 117 10.40 -9.92 6.98
C ALA A 117 10.93 -11.03 7.90
#